data_AF-A0A8K0KEF1-F1
#
_entry.id   AF-A0A8K0KEF1-F1
#
_cell.length_a   1.000
_cell.length_b   1.000
_cell.length_c   1.000
_cell.angle_alpha   90.00
_cell.angle_beta   90.00
_cell.angle_gamma   90.00
#
_symmetry.space_group_name_H-M   'P 1'
#
loop_
_entity.id
_entity.type
_entity.pdbx_description
1 polymer ?
#
loop_
_entity_poly.entity_id
_entity_poly.type
_entity_poly.pdbx_seq_one_letter_code
_entity_poly.pdbx_strand_id
1 'polypeptide(L)'
;MIDILKPVIILFFCILWMIYLIDLHIYFTISVLRKQPLTPVVPMRPLYWTRIIVTSPPPEIIAADEVEQEALWHKLEEANIENINEFTDLFSRQIVERKPPKKKAEQTSKQQAMKILDSKRSQNVGILASSLHVDFSEIENAIYNFDTSVISLEALQQIYEVRATKEEIEKIRGHVEAKPEVPLDKPEQFLHELAEIPNFADRIACFMFQSEFEDGISTIDSKLNNLKSTCEFIMTSENLKKVFSIILALGNYMNGGNRTRGQADGFGLEILPKLRDVKSKDSSVTLLHFIIRTYMKGLPDPLATDIPLPIPEPGDIDRASAVEFEDIETDLKQLQKDFSICQKKTEKVIASSNEEHLQPFKEKMEAFLTEGQKQLTDEFDNLEECKQKFLTVMKFYQYVPKGTKISEVPPKDFFALWSPFCKEFKDIWKKEQQRVMKEKVQEAKRKQEEKKKSLTVKTVKKEEGGLKSKLQKMLKMDDRSNSFT
;
A
#
# COMPACT_ATOMS: atom_id res chain seq x y z
N MET A 1 -6.73 77.96 -30.10
CA MET A 1 -6.67 77.45 -28.70
C MET A 1 -7.39 76.11 -28.52
N ILE A 2 -8.23 75.66 -29.45
CA ILE A 2 -9.00 74.39 -29.35
C ILE A 2 -8.22 73.15 -29.86
N ASP A 3 -7.23 73.32 -30.73
CA ASP A 3 -6.49 72.18 -31.31
C ASP A 3 -5.36 71.61 -30.46
N ILE A 4 -4.96 72.31 -29.38
CA ILE A 4 -3.91 71.82 -28.46
C ILE A 4 -4.50 71.00 -27.30
N LEU A 5 -5.80 71.17 -26.98
CA LEU A 5 -6.44 70.45 -25.86
C LEU A 5 -6.89 69.03 -26.22
N LYS A 6 -7.16 68.73 -27.49
CA LYS A 6 -7.63 67.40 -27.94
C LYS A 6 -6.68 66.25 -27.57
N PRO A 7 -5.36 66.32 -27.86
CA PRO A 7 -4.47 65.21 -27.52
C PRO A 7 -4.27 65.02 -26.01
N VAL A 8 -4.32 66.10 -25.22
CA VAL A 8 -4.20 66.02 -23.75
C VAL A 8 -5.43 65.36 -23.13
N ILE A 9 -6.62 65.69 -23.63
CA ILE A 9 -7.88 65.07 -23.18
C ILE A 9 -7.91 63.58 -23.55
N ILE A 10 -7.49 63.22 -24.78
CA ILE A 10 -7.42 61.82 -25.21
C ILE A 10 -6.42 61.04 -24.33
N LEU A 11 -5.23 61.60 -24.06
CA LEU A 11 -4.25 60.96 -23.20
C LEU A 11 -4.77 60.78 -21.76
N PHE A 12 -5.49 61.77 -21.22
CA PHE A 12 -6.10 61.69 -19.90
C PHE A 12 -7.17 60.59 -19.83
N PHE A 13 -8.03 60.47 -20.84
CA PHE A 13 -9.01 59.38 -20.92
C PHE A 13 -8.37 58.01 -21.16
N CYS A 14 -7.28 57.92 -21.92
CA CYS A 14 -6.53 56.67 -22.09
C CYS A 14 -5.86 56.21 -20.79
N ILE A 15 -5.31 57.15 -20.00
CA ILE A 15 -4.72 56.83 -18.69
C ILE A 15 -5.80 56.41 -17.69
N LEU A 16 -6.93 57.13 -17.63
CA LEU A 16 -8.08 56.74 -16.79
C LEU A 16 -8.64 55.37 -17.21
N TRP A 17 -8.69 55.06 -18.50
CA TRP A 17 -9.12 53.76 -18.99
C TRP A 17 -8.10 52.66 -18.69
N MET A 18 -6.79 52.93 -18.80
CA MET A 18 -5.76 51.98 -18.37
C MET A 18 -5.79 51.73 -16.86
N ILE A 19 -5.97 52.76 -16.04
CA ILE A 19 -6.11 52.61 -14.59
C ILE A 19 -7.36 51.81 -14.27
N TYR A 20 -8.49 52.09 -14.93
CA TYR A 20 -9.73 51.33 -14.78
C TYR A 20 -9.56 49.87 -15.22
N LEU A 21 -8.81 49.58 -16.29
CA LEU A 21 -8.51 48.23 -16.75
C LEU A 21 -7.56 47.49 -15.80
N ILE A 22 -6.58 48.18 -15.20
CA ILE A 22 -5.67 47.61 -14.20
C ILE A 22 -6.42 47.34 -12.90
N ASP A 23 -7.26 48.27 -12.44
CA ASP A 23 -8.10 48.06 -11.26
C ASP A 23 -9.13 46.95 -11.50
N LEU A 24 -9.74 46.87 -12.69
CA LEU A 24 -10.65 45.78 -13.05
C LEU A 24 -9.91 44.43 -13.14
N HIS A 25 -8.66 44.41 -13.62
CA HIS A 25 -7.85 43.20 -13.68
C HIS A 25 -7.35 42.76 -12.29
N ILE A 26 -6.99 43.70 -11.41
CA ILE A 26 -6.65 43.42 -10.01
C ILE A 26 -7.90 42.93 -9.26
N TYR A 27 -9.08 43.52 -9.51
CA TYR A 27 -10.34 43.06 -8.92
C TYR A 27 -10.76 41.67 -9.42
N PHE A 28 -10.44 41.32 -10.67
CA PHE A 28 -10.78 40.02 -11.28
C PHE A 28 -9.75 38.92 -10.96
N THR A 29 -8.52 39.27 -10.54
CA THR A 29 -7.44 38.30 -10.28
C THR A 29 -7.27 37.95 -8.79
N ILE A 30 -8.10 38.50 -7.89
CA ILE A 30 -8.18 37.98 -6.52
C ILE A 30 -9.05 36.72 -6.55
N SER A 31 -8.42 35.62 -6.93
CA SER A 31 -8.90 34.27 -6.70
C SER A 31 -9.00 34.07 -5.18
N VAL A 32 -10.18 34.33 -4.61
CA VAL A 32 -10.44 34.14 -3.19
C VAL A 32 -10.20 32.65 -2.88
N LEU A 33 -9.16 32.36 -2.09
CA LEU A 33 -8.89 31.01 -1.62
C LEU A 33 -10.17 30.46 -0.95
N ARG A 34 -10.63 29.28 -1.39
CA ARG A 34 -11.86 28.65 -0.89
C ARG A 34 -11.87 28.46 0.63
N LYS A 35 -10.70 28.20 1.23
CA LYS A 35 -10.55 27.91 2.66
C LYS A 35 -9.98 29.12 3.39
N GLN A 36 -10.54 29.40 4.56
CA GLN A 36 -10.07 30.46 5.44
C GLN A 36 -8.74 30.08 6.10
N PRO A 37 -7.84 31.04 6.35
CA PRO A 37 -6.62 30.78 7.10
C PRO A 37 -6.93 30.43 8.56
N LEU A 38 -6.33 29.36 9.08
CA LEU A 38 -6.38 29.00 10.49
C LEU A 38 -5.09 29.45 11.19
N THR A 39 -5.23 30.04 12.38
CA THR A 39 -4.11 30.43 13.25
C THR A 39 -4.23 29.72 14.59
N PRO A 40 -3.45 28.65 14.83
CA PRO A 40 -3.40 27.98 16.12
C PRO A 40 -2.95 28.91 17.25
N VAL A 41 -3.37 28.60 18.48
CA VAL A 41 -3.02 29.39 19.68
C VAL A 41 -1.54 29.28 20.08
N VAL A 42 -0.87 28.21 19.66
CA VAL A 42 0.57 27.96 19.88
C VAL A 42 1.24 27.47 18.59
N PRO A 43 2.56 27.65 18.43
CA PRO A 43 3.29 27.11 17.28
C PRO A 43 3.19 25.56 17.23
N MET A 44 2.63 25.04 16.14
CA MET A 44 2.49 23.60 15.92
C MET A 44 3.72 23.00 15.23
N ARG A 45 3.96 21.71 15.41
CA ARG A 45 4.91 20.95 14.58
C ARG A 45 4.38 20.94 13.13
N PRO A 46 5.22 21.26 12.12
CA PRO A 46 4.77 21.35 10.73
C PRO A 46 4.48 19.96 10.15
N LEU A 47 3.41 19.86 9.34
CA LEU A 47 3.14 18.70 8.49
C LEU A 47 3.57 19.05 7.05
N TYR A 48 4.61 18.40 6.55
CA TYR A 48 5.23 18.72 5.26
C TYR A 48 4.51 18.07 4.07
N TRP A 49 3.33 18.59 3.71
CA TRP A 49 2.58 18.16 2.53
C TRP A 49 2.81 19.04 1.29
N THR A 50 2.50 18.52 0.10
CA THR A 50 2.41 19.34 -1.11
C THR A 50 1.02 19.97 -1.21
N ARG A 51 0.95 21.31 -1.18
CA ARG A 51 -0.32 22.05 -1.17
C ARG A 51 -1.02 21.99 -2.54
N ILE A 52 -2.27 21.53 -2.56
CA ILE A 52 -3.18 21.63 -3.72
C ILE A 52 -4.10 22.83 -3.51
N ILE A 53 -4.14 23.76 -4.48
CA ILE A 53 -5.02 24.94 -4.46
C ILE A 53 -6.12 24.74 -5.49
N VAL A 54 -7.35 24.58 -5.00
CA VAL A 54 -8.54 24.55 -5.85
C VAL A 54 -8.90 25.97 -6.25
N THR A 55 -8.82 26.29 -7.53
CA THR A 55 -9.28 27.55 -8.12
C THR A 55 -10.64 27.32 -8.75
N SER A 56 -11.65 28.09 -8.36
CA SER A 56 -12.95 28.07 -9.03
C SER A 56 -12.84 28.85 -10.35
N PRO A 57 -13.16 28.26 -11.51
CA PRO A 57 -13.18 29.02 -12.76
C PRO A 57 -14.32 30.05 -12.76
N PRO A 58 -14.16 31.20 -13.45
CA PRO A 58 -15.23 32.19 -13.62
C PRO A 58 -16.46 31.59 -14.35
N PRO A 59 -17.68 32.12 -14.15
CA PRO A 59 -18.93 31.49 -14.61
C PRO A 59 -19.19 31.49 -16.12
N GLU A 60 -18.24 31.86 -16.96
CA GLU A 60 -18.42 31.96 -18.40
C GLU A 60 -17.36 31.13 -19.12
N ILE A 61 -17.82 30.20 -19.96
CA ILE A 61 -17.08 29.15 -20.70
C ILE A 61 -17.00 27.81 -19.95
N ILE A 62 -18.12 27.08 -19.87
CA ILE A 62 -18.09 25.62 -20.06
C ILE A 62 -19.24 25.23 -20.99
N ALA A 63 -18.88 24.66 -22.14
CA ALA A 63 -19.81 24.05 -23.07
C ALA A 63 -20.37 22.76 -22.44
N ALA A 64 -21.68 22.58 -22.54
CA ALA A 64 -22.38 21.41 -22.05
C ALA A 64 -22.09 20.19 -22.94
N ASP A 65 -21.04 19.42 -22.61
CA ASP A 65 -20.94 17.97 -22.87
C ASP A 65 -19.54 17.47 -22.46
N GLU A 66 -19.32 17.31 -21.16
CA GLU A 66 -18.38 16.33 -20.61
C GLU A 66 -18.66 16.25 -19.10
N VAL A 67 -19.07 15.08 -18.61
CA VAL A 67 -19.21 14.83 -17.17
C VAL A 67 -17.79 14.66 -16.62
N GLU A 68 -17.06 15.77 -16.46
CA GLU A 68 -15.85 15.79 -15.65
C GLU A 68 -16.27 15.49 -14.21
N GLN A 69 -15.84 14.34 -13.69
CA GLN A 69 -15.98 14.07 -12.27
C GLN A 69 -15.26 15.17 -11.51
N GLU A 70 -16.02 16.07 -10.86
CA GLU A 70 -15.48 17.07 -9.95
C GLU A 70 -14.49 16.39 -8.99
N ALA A 71 -13.22 16.78 -9.08
CA ALA A 71 -12.16 16.19 -8.26
C ALA A 71 -12.55 16.30 -6.77
N LEU A 72 -12.25 15.24 -6.00
CA LEU A 72 -12.58 15.12 -4.57
C LEU A 72 -12.36 16.43 -3.78
N TRP A 73 -11.24 17.11 -4.05
CA TRP A 73 -10.84 18.35 -3.39
C TRP A 73 -11.85 19.49 -3.50
N HIS A 74 -12.71 19.50 -4.53
CA HIS A 74 -13.80 20.48 -4.68
C HIS A 74 -14.97 20.22 -3.72
N LYS A 75 -15.20 18.95 -3.33
CA LYS A 75 -16.31 18.52 -2.47
C LYS A 75 -15.91 18.32 -1.01
N LEU A 76 -14.63 18.11 -0.75
CA LEU A 76 -14.14 17.82 0.58
C LEU A 76 -14.30 19.06 1.49
N GLU A 77 -14.99 18.89 2.61
CA GLU A 77 -15.08 19.84 3.72
C GLU A 77 -14.23 19.34 4.89
N GLU A 78 -13.66 20.25 5.67
CA GLU A 78 -12.85 19.89 6.84
C GLU A 78 -13.75 19.39 7.97
N ALA A 79 -13.38 18.28 8.59
CA ALA A 79 -14.11 17.75 9.73
C ALA A 79 -14.00 18.72 10.92
N ASN A 80 -15.11 18.90 11.65
CA ASN A 80 -15.09 19.63 12.91
C ASN A 80 -14.46 18.74 14.00
N ILE A 81 -13.31 19.15 14.53
CA ILE A 81 -12.56 18.39 15.54
C ILE A 81 -12.89 18.93 16.93
N GLU A 82 -13.67 18.19 17.71
CA GLU A 82 -14.16 18.62 19.03
C GLU A 82 -13.04 18.74 20.07
N ASN A 83 -11.99 17.91 20.00
CA ASN A 83 -10.88 17.86 20.96
C ASN A 83 -9.59 18.57 20.45
N ILE A 84 -9.73 19.66 19.71
CA ILE A 84 -8.58 20.37 19.11
C ILE A 84 -7.54 20.83 20.14
N ASN A 85 -7.93 21.07 21.39
CA ASN A 85 -7.01 21.46 22.47
C ASN A 85 -6.09 20.31 22.89
N GLU A 86 -6.60 19.09 23.02
CA GLU A 86 -5.79 17.89 23.31
C GLU A 86 -4.79 17.63 22.18
N PHE A 87 -5.25 17.75 20.93
CA PHE A 87 -4.38 17.70 19.76
C PHE A 87 -3.29 18.78 19.79
N THR A 88 -3.66 19.99 20.21
CA THR A 88 -2.71 21.12 20.34
C THR A 88 -1.62 20.81 21.36
N ASP A 89 -1.98 20.26 22.52
CA ASP A 89 -1.02 19.90 23.56
C ASP A 89 -0.05 18.80 23.09
N LEU A 90 -0.55 17.78 22.39
CA LEU A 90 0.25 16.66 21.92
C LEU A 90 1.22 17.02 20.79
N PHE A 91 0.82 17.91 19.88
CA PHE A 91 1.55 18.19 18.63
C PHE A 91 2.09 19.62 18.51
N SER A 92 2.03 20.41 19.59
CA SER A 92 2.73 21.69 19.67
C SER A 92 4.25 21.50 19.65
N ARG A 93 4.97 22.55 19.25
CA ARG A 93 6.43 22.57 19.39
C ARG A 93 6.78 22.62 20.87
N GLN A 94 7.66 21.74 21.32
CA GLN A 94 8.21 21.81 22.68
C GLN A 94 8.93 23.15 22.83
N ILE A 95 8.45 23.99 23.75
CA ILE A 95 9.10 25.26 24.07
C ILE A 95 10.33 24.93 24.92
N VAL A 96 11.47 24.71 24.26
CA VAL A 96 12.76 24.91 24.91
C VAL A 96 12.88 26.42 25.11
N GLU A 97 13.00 26.89 26.36
CA GLU A 97 13.13 28.32 26.67
C GLU A 97 14.27 28.94 25.83
N ARG A 98 13.89 29.66 24.77
CA ARG A 98 14.82 30.44 23.97
C ARG A 98 15.26 31.62 24.82
N LYS A 99 16.54 31.65 25.22
CA LYS A 99 17.19 32.87 25.70
C LYS A 99 16.92 34.02 24.72
N PRO A 100 16.62 35.24 25.20
CA PRO A 100 16.09 36.29 24.35
C PRO A 100 17.07 36.68 23.23
N PRO A 101 16.58 36.95 22.00
CA PRO A 101 17.44 37.35 20.90
C PRO A 101 17.99 38.75 21.19
N LYS A 102 19.32 38.87 21.19
CA LYS A 102 19.97 40.19 21.16
C LYS A 102 19.49 40.94 19.92
N LYS A 103 18.96 42.16 20.15
CA LYS A 103 18.60 43.12 19.11
C LYS A 103 19.74 43.21 18.09
N LYS A 104 19.41 43.02 16.81
CA LYS A 104 20.31 43.30 15.69
C LYS A 104 20.68 44.78 15.74
N ALA A 105 21.93 45.05 16.14
CA ALA A 105 22.58 46.31 15.89
C ALA A 105 22.84 46.45 14.38
N GLU A 106 22.87 47.70 13.95
CA GLU A 106 23.00 48.17 12.58
C GLU A 106 24.16 47.53 11.82
N GLN A 107 23.96 47.43 10.50
CA GLN A 107 24.94 46.97 9.53
C GLN A 107 26.27 47.73 9.64
N THR A 108 27.26 47.12 10.28
CA THR A 108 28.66 47.43 10.08
C THR A 108 29.23 46.45 9.06
N SER A 109 29.68 46.98 7.91
CA SER A 109 30.54 46.37 6.88
C SER A 109 30.47 44.85 6.73
N LYS A 110 29.81 44.35 5.68
CA LYS A 110 29.86 42.93 5.27
C LYS A 110 31.32 42.51 5.06
N GLN A 111 31.92 41.87 6.06
CA GLN A 111 33.06 40.97 5.84
C GLN A 111 32.56 39.89 4.88
N GLN A 112 33.25 39.70 3.75
CA GLN A 112 32.93 38.61 2.84
C GLN A 112 33.16 37.30 3.57
N ALA A 113 32.10 36.52 3.77
CA ALA A 113 32.21 35.16 4.30
C ALA A 113 33.14 34.34 3.40
N MET A 114 34.01 33.53 4.01
CA MET A 114 34.98 32.76 3.25
C MET A 114 34.32 31.56 2.57
N LYS A 115 34.55 31.42 1.27
CA LYS A 115 34.18 30.25 0.47
C LYS A 115 35.40 29.35 0.31
N ILE A 116 35.30 28.12 0.82
CA ILE A 116 36.39 27.15 0.85
C ILE A 116 36.13 26.02 -0.14
N LEU A 117 34.85 25.65 -0.30
CA LEU A 117 34.41 24.64 -1.25
C LEU A 117 34.39 25.20 -2.67
N ASP A 118 34.49 24.31 -3.67
CA ASP A 118 34.22 24.71 -5.05
C ASP A 118 32.76 25.13 -5.23
N SER A 119 32.50 25.96 -6.24
CA SER A 119 31.19 26.58 -6.42
C SER A 119 30.05 25.57 -6.60
N LYS A 120 30.31 24.40 -7.22
CA LYS A 120 29.27 23.39 -7.47
C LYS A 120 28.97 22.63 -6.18
N ARG A 121 30.02 22.24 -5.45
CA ARG A 121 29.89 21.55 -4.15
C ARG A 121 29.20 22.43 -3.11
N SER A 122 29.61 23.69 -2.99
CA SER A 122 29.00 24.68 -2.10
C SER A 122 27.50 24.89 -2.43
N GLN A 123 27.16 24.99 -3.71
CA GLN A 123 25.76 25.11 -4.14
C GLN A 123 24.93 23.87 -3.79
N ASN A 124 25.44 22.66 -4.04
CA ASN A 124 24.72 21.42 -3.74
C ASN A 124 24.43 21.27 -2.23
N VAL A 125 25.44 21.51 -1.40
CA VAL A 125 25.30 21.48 0.07
C VAL A 125 24.33 22.58 0.54
N GLY A 126 24.45 23.79 -0.02
CA GLY A 126 23.58 24.90 0.31
C GLY A 126 22.11 24.66 -0.06
N ILE A 127 21.85 24.03 -1.22
CA ILE A 127 20.50 23.62 -1.62
C ILE A 127 19.93 22.65 -0.60
N LEU A 128 20.66 21.56 -0.28
CA LEU A 128 20.18 20.57 0.69
C LEU A 128 19.92 21.21 2.06
N ALA A 129 20.89 21.94 2.59
CA ALA A 129 20.75 22.62 3.89
C ALA A 129 19.53 23.55 3.92
N SER A 130 19.23 24.23 2.81
CA SER A 130 18.05 25.10 2.71
C SER A 130 16.72 24.35 2.55
N SER A 131 16.72 23.17 1.89
CA SER A 131 15.51 22.38 1.62
C SER A 131 15.09 21.52 2.80
N LEU A 132 16.00 21.21 3.73
CA LEU A 132 15.71 20.40 4.90
C LEU A 132 14.70 21.06 5.85
N HIS A 133 14.59 22.39 5.84
CA HIS A 133 13.66 23.18 6.67
C HIS A 133 13.68 22.85 8.18
N VAL A 134 14.79 22.29 8.67
CA VAL A 134 15.03 21.96 10.09
C VAL A 134 16.20 22.74 10.64
N ASP A 135 16.15 23.06 11.93
CA ASP A 135 17.27 23.69 12.63
C ASP A 135 18.40 22.66 12.84
N PHE A 136 19.66 23.07 12.82
CA PHE A 136 20.80 22.14 12.99
C PHE A 136 20.71 21.33 14.30
N SER A 137 20.18 21.94 15.37
CA SER A 137 19.94 21.26 16.64
C SER A 137 18.98 20.08 16.53
N GLU A 138 18.06 20.10 15.56
CA GLU A 138 17.16 18.97 15.32
C GLU A 138 17.91 17.80 14.67
N ILE A 139 18.88 18.08 13.78
CA ILE A 139 19.77 17.08 13.17
C ILE A 139 20.64 16.45 14.27
N GLU A 140 21.26 17.27 15.10
CA GLU A 140 22.07 16.82 16.22
C GLU A 140 21.25 15.96 17.21
N ASN A 141 20.04 16.41 17.55
CA ASN A 141 19.13 15.68 18.43
C ASN A 141 18.71 14.32 17.84
N ALA A 142 18.40 14.25 16.55
CA ALA A 142 18.05 13.01 15.88
C ALA A 142 19.19 11.98 15.94
N ILE A 143 20.44 12.44 15.81
CA ILE A 143 21.63 11.57 15.79
C ILE A 143 22.01 11.08 17.17
N TYR A 144 21.99 11.95 18.18
CA TYR A 144 22.31 11.55 19.55
C TYR A 144 21.22 10.66 20.13
N ASN A 145 19.95 11.00 19.92
CA ASN A 145 18.82 10.24 20.49
C ASN A 145 18.38 9.06 19.62
N PHE A 146 19.00 8.89 18.44
CA PHE A 146 18.66 7.83 17.49
C PHE A 146 17.15 7.82 17.22
N ASP A 147 16.62 8.99 16.83
CA ASP A 147 15.20 9.28 16.68
C ASP A 147 14.92 10.01 15.36
N THR A 148 14.13 9.40 14.49
CA THR A 148 13.71 9.92 13.18
C THR A 148 12.33 10.57 13.18
N SER A 149 11.74 10.82 14.36
CA SER A 149 10.40 11.42 14.47
C SER A 149 10.31 12.85 13.92
N VAL A 150 11.40 13.61 13.99
CA VAL A 150 11.49 15.00 13.50
C VAL A 150 12.17 15.08 12.14
N ILE A 151 13.21 14.26 11.92
CA ILE A 151 13.97 14.21 10.67
C ILE A 151 13.93 12.77 10.17
N SER A 152 13.38 12.59 8.97
CA SER A 152 13.22 11.27 8.40
C SER A 152 14.56 10.61 8.08
N LEU A 153 14.57 9.27 7.98
CA LEU A 153 15.77 8.52 7.65
C LEU A 153 16.32 8.89 6.27
N GLU A 154 15.44 9.21 5.31
CA GLU A 154 15.82 9.68 3.97
C GLU A 154 16.53 11.02 4.02
N ALA A 155 16.08 11.94 4.88
CA ALA A 155 16.76 13.22 5.09
C ALA A 155 18.15 13.01 5.72
N LEU A 156 18.27 12.11 6.71
CA LEU A 156 19.56 11.74 7.29
C LEU A 156 20.49 11.08 6.28
N GLN A 157 19.97 10.25 5.36
CA GLN A 157 20.73 9.68 4.26
C GLN A 157 21.25 10.75 3.30
N GLN A 158 20.42 11.74 2.94
CA GLN A 158 20.87 12.86 2.11
C GLN A 158 21.97 13.68 2.79
N ILE A 159 21.83 13.94 4.10
CA ILE A 159 22.86 14.62 4.91
C ILE A 159 24.14 13.78 4.93
N TYR A 160 24.03 12.46 5.09
CA TYR A 160 25.16 11.54 5.04
C TYR A 160 25.90 11.63 3.71
N GLU A 161 25.19 11.59 2.58
CA GLU A 161 25.80 11.65 1.24
C GLU A 161 26.50 12.99 0.95
N VAL A 162 26.01 14.10 1.51
CA VAL A 162 26.68 15.41 1.33
C VAL A 162 27.79 15.71 2.32
N ARG A 163 28.01 14.86 3.34
CA ARG A 163 29.01 15.08 4.38
C ARG A 163 30.38 15.45 3.78
N ALA A 164 31.14 16.28 4.50
CA ALA A 164 32.44 16.72 4.01
C ALA A 164 33.45 15.57 3.93
N THR A 165 34.31 15.59 2.92
CA THR A 165 35.47 14.69 2.87
C THR A 165 36.51 15.10 3.91
N LYS A 166 37.48 14.23 4.20
CA LYS A 166 38.56 14.54 5.16
C LYS A 166 39.35 15.77 4.73
N GLU A 167 39.61 15.92 3.43
CA GLU A 167 40.31 17.06 2.86
C GLU A 167 39.49 18.35 2.95
N GLU A 168 38.17 18.28 2.77
CA GLU A 168 37.25 19.41 2.94
C GLU A 168 37.23 19.87 4.41
N ILE A 169 37.06 18.93 5.36
CA ILE A 169 37.05 19.22 6.80
C ILE A 169 38.37 19.88 7.23
N GLU A 170 39.51 19.37 6.79
CA GLU A 170 40.82 19.92 7.15
C GLU A 170 40.98 21.38 6.70
N LYS A 171 40.54 21.70 5.47
CA LYS A 171 40.57 23.09 4.98
C LYS A 171 39.64 24.00 5.77
N ILE A 172 38.45 23.51 6.11
CA ILE A 172 37.46 24.27 6.86
C ILE A 172 37.99 24.54 8.29
N ARG A 173 38.49 23.51 8.99
CA ARG A 173 39.10 23.65 10.32
C ARG A 173 40.33 24.56 10.31
N GLY A 174 41.22 24.37 9.34
CA GLY A 174 42.39 25.24 9.18
C GLY A 174 42.04 26.71 9.00
N HIS A 175 40.92 27.03 8.32
CA HIS A 175 40.41 28.40 8.24
C HIS A 175 39.87 28.90 9.59
N VAL A 176 39.05 28.09 10.26
CA VAL A 176 38.45 28.43 11.56
C VAL A 176 39.53 28.70 12.62
N GLU A 177 40.63 27.93 12.60
CA GLU A 177 41.77 28.11 13.50
C GLU A 177 42.64 29.33 13.12
N ALA A 178 42.93 29.52 11.82
CA ALA A 178 43.83 30.58 11.37
C ALA A 178 43.18 31.97 11.33
N LYS A 179 41.87 32.05 11.09
CA LYS A 179 41.10 33.29 10.88
C LYS A 179 39.72 33.22 11.54
N PRO A 180 39.63 33.06 12.87
CA PRO A 180 38.36 32.93 13.58
C PRO A 180 37.44 34.15 13.42
N GLU A 181 37.99 35.32 13.10
CA GLU A 181 37.25 36.55 12.85
C GLU A 181 36.54 36.59 11.48
N VAL A 182 36.89 35.70 10.55
CA VAL A 182 36.27 35.62 9.22
C VAL A 182 35.28 34.46 9.20
N PRO A 183 33.96 34.73 9.17
CA PRO A 183 32.96 33.66 9.19
C PRO A 183 33.01 32.81 7.92
N LEU A 184 32.74 31.51 8.09
CA LEU A 184 32.48 30.59 6.98
C LEU A 184 31.19 30.98 6.24
N ASP A 185 31.11 30.68 4.95
CA ASP A 185 29.81 30.69 4.25
C ASP A 185 28.91 29.57 4.78
N LYS A 186 27.59 29.70 4.59
CA LYS A 186 26.61 28.79 5.22
C LYS A 186 26.82 27.30 4.89
N PRO A 187 27.14 26.89 3.65
CA PRO A 187 27.37 25.48 3.33
C PRO A 187 28.58 24.91 4.09
N GLU A 188 29.69 25.67 4.13
CA GLU A 188 30.89 25.32 4.89
C GLU A 188 30.61 25.26 6.40
N GLN A 189 29.82 26.20 6.93
CA GLN A 189 29.39 26.18 8.32
C GLN A 189 28.56 24.92 8.63
N PHE A 190 27.61 24.56 7.77
CA PHE A 190 26.81 23.35 7.94
C PHE A 190 27.68 22.09 7.96
N LEU A 191 28.64 21.96 7.03
CA LEU A 191 29.56 20.83 7.01
C LEU A 191 30.51 20.81 8.21
N HIS A 192 30.95 21.98 8.69
CA HIS A 192 31.74 22.10 9.91
C HIS A 192 30.95 21.59 11.11
N GLU A 193 29.73 22.08 11.31
CA GLU A 193 28.86 21.67 12.42
C GLU A 193 28.58 20.15 12.39
N LEU A 194 28.36 19.56 11.22
CA LEU A 194 28.24 18.09 11.09
C LEU A 194 29.52 17.35 11.50
N ALA A 195 30.69 17.89 11.17
CA ALA A 195 31.99 17.27 11.47
C ALA A 195 32.34 17.31 12.97
N GLU A 196 31.70 18.19 13.74
CA GLU A 196 31.84 18.28 15.19
C GLU A 196 31.00 17.21 15.93
N ILE A 197 30.02 16.59 15.27
CA ILE A 197 29.24 15.49 15.86
C ILE A 197 30.12 14.22 15.91
N PRO A 198 30.43 13.68 17.11
CA PRO A 198 31.32 12.53 17.24
C PRO A 198 30.77 11.28 16.55
N ASN A 199 31.59 10.73 15.65
CA ASN A 199 31.25 9.57 14.84
C ASN A 199 29.95 9.72 14.02
N PHE A 200 29.61 10.93 13.59
CA PHE A 200 28.45 11.25 12.74
C PHE A 200 28.18 10.18 11.68
N ALA A 201 29.18 9.89 10.85
CA ALA A 201 29.05 8.99 9.72
C ALA A 201 28.75 7.53 10.14
N ASP A 202 29.36 7.07 11.23
CA ASP A 202 29.14 5.70 11.70
C ASP A 202 27.77 5.56 12.36
N ARG A 203 27.32 6.57 13.14
CA ARG A 203 25.99 6.60 13.77
C ARG A 203 24.87 6.54 12.73
N ILE A 204 24.94 7.39 11.71
CA ILE A 204 23.94 7.39 10.62
C ILE A 204 23.99 6.09 9.82
N ALA A 205 25.18 5.56 9.53
CA ALA A 205 25.28 4.29 8.82
C ALA A 205 24.67 3.11 9.60
N CYS A 206 24.83 3.07 10.93
CA CYS A 206 24.14 2.09 11.77
C CYS A 206 22.62 2.24 11.72
N PHE A 207 22.13 3.49 11.73
CA PHE A 207 20.69 3.77 11.68
C PHE A 207 20.06 3.34 10.34
N MET A 208 20.68 3.72 9.22
CA MET A 208 20.21 3.30 7.89
C MET A 208 20.22 1.78 7.77
N PHE A 209 21.32 1.14 8.20
CA PHE A 209 21.44 -0.31 8.12
C PHE A 209 20.39 -1.04 8.95
N GLN A 210 20.01 -0.53 10.14
CA GLN A 210 18.95 -1.15 10.92
C GLN A 210 17.64 -1.27 10.10
N SER A 211 17.23 -0.19 9.43
CA SER A 211 16.02 -0.21 8.60
C SER A 211 16.18 -1.15 7.40
N GLU A 212 17.31 -1.08 6.70
CA GLU A 212 17.60 -1.94 5.55
C GLU A 212 17.61 -3.43 5.93
N PHE A 213 18.11 -3.75 7.12
CA PHE A 213 18.15 -5.10 7.66
C PHE A 213 16.75 -5.63 7.96
N GLU A 214 15.92 -4.84 8.66
CA GLU A 214 14.54 -5.22 8.99
C GLU A 214 13.71 -5.48 7.72
N ASP A 215 13.82 -4.60 6.72
CA ASP A 215 13.16 -4.76 5.42
C ASP A 215 13.69 -5.98 4.65
N GLY A 216 15.02 -6.19 4.67
CA GLY A 216 15.69 -7.31 4.01
C GLY A 216 15.24 -8.66 4.57
N ILE A 217 15.28 -8.81 5.90
CA ILE A 217 14.81 -10.03 6.59
C ILE A 217 13.33 -10.26 6.33
N SER A 218 12.47 -9.24 6.49
CA SER A 218 11.02 -9.39 6.30
C SER A 218 10.65 -9.79 4.87
N THR A 219 11.37 -9.27 3.88
CA THR A 219 11.17 -9.61 2.47
C THR A 219 11.52 -11.09 2.20
N ILE A 220 12.61 -11.58 2.78
CA ILE A 220 13.04 -12.98 2.63
C ILE A 220 12.07 -13.93 3.35
N ASP A 221 11.73 -13.62 4.60
CA ASP A 221 10.79 -14.40 5.41
C ASP A 221 9.44 -14.56 4.70
N SER A 222 8.90 -13.46 4.15
CA SER A 222 7.64 -13.47 3.41
C SER A 222 7.67 -14.41 2.20
N LYS A 223 8.78 -14.43 1.46
CA LYS A 223 8.96 -15.33 0.30
C LYS A 223 9.00 -16.79 0.74
N LEU A 224 9.80 -17.11 1.77
CA LEU A 224 9.95 -18.47 2.28
C LEU A 224 8.67 -18.99 2.93
N ASN A 225 7.98 -18.18 3.73
CA ASN A 225 6.72 -18.56 4.38
C ASN A 225 5.58 -18.76 3.38
N ASN A 226 5.49 -17.93 2.32
CA ASN A 226 4.54 -18.18 1.23
C ASN A 226 4.82 -19.53 0.55
N LEU A 227 6.09 -19.86 0.28
CA LEU A 227 6.43 -21.16 -0.31
C LEU A 227 6.12 -22.32 0.65
N LYS A 228 6.51 -22.23 1.93
CA LYS A 228 6.22 -23.28 2.93
C LYS A 228 4.72 -23.53 3.09
N SER A 229 3.91 -22.48 3.16
CA SER A 229 2.45 -22.58 3.30
C SER A 229 1.80 -23.12 2.02
N THR A 230 2.26 -22.71 0.84
CA THR A 230 1.80 -23.26 -0.44
C THR A 230 2.11 -24.76 -0.54
N CYS A 231 3.35 -25.15 -0.20
CA CYS A 231 3.79 -26.54 -0.13
C CYS A 231 2.95 -27.37 0.86
N GLU A 232 2.66 -26.82 2.04
CA GLU A 232 1.80 -27.46 3.03
C GLU A 232 0.40 -27.70 2.47
N PHE A 233 -0.25 -26.67 1.92
CA PHE A 233 -1.60 -26.75 1.39
C PHE A 233 -1.71 -27.85 0.33
N ILE A 234 -0.78 -27.90 -0.63
CA ILE A 234 -0.85 -28.89 -1.72
C ILE A 234 -0.60 -30.31 -1.23
N MET A 235 0.05 -30.53 -0.09
CA MET A 235 0.26 -31.86 0.46
C MET A 235 -0.92 -32.32 1.33
N THR A 236 -1.52 -31.41 2.09
CA THR A 236 -2.46 -31.78 3.16
C THR A 236 -3.93 -31.45 2.87
N SER A 237 -4.23 -30.64 1.85
CA SER A 237 -5.61 -30.25 1.53
C SER A 237 -6.46 -31.42 1.04
N GLU A 238 -7.41 -31.85 1.88
CA GLU A 238 -8.42 -32.86 1.53
C GLU A 238 -9.35 -32.40 0.40
N ASN A 239 -9.58 -31.08 0.28
CA ASN A 239 -10.37 -30.52 -0.80
C ASN A 239 -9.63 -30.64 -2.14
N LEU A 240 -8.32 -30.41 -2.16
CA LEU A 240 -7.51 -30.62 -3.35
C LEU A 240 -7.48 -32.10 -3.74
N LYS A 241 -7.34 -33.01 -2.77
CA LYS A 241 -7.43 -34.46 -3.01
C LYS A 241 -8.75 -34.86 -3.66
N LYS A 242 -9.88 -34.27 -3.26
CA LYS A 242 -11.19 -34.48 -3.90
C LYS A 242 -11.22 -33.96 -5.35
N VAL A 243 -10.59 -32.82 -5.64
CA VAL A 243 -10.47 -32.33 -7.02
C VAL A 243 -9.68 -33.33 -7.87
N PHE A 244 -8.56 -33.84 -7.35
CA PHE A 244 -7.76 -34.85 -8.04
C PHE A 244 -8.48 -36.19 -8.20
N SER A 245 -9.28 -36.62 -7.23
CA SER A 245 -10.07 -37.85 -7.38
C SER A 245 -11.13 -37.73 -8.49
N ILE A 246 -11.75 -36.56 -8.65
CA ILE A 246 -12.66 -36.29 -9.77
C ILE A 246 -11.90 -36.33 -11.11
N ILE A 247 -10.73 -35.70 -11.19
CA ILE A 247 -9.89 -35.73 -12.40
C ILE A 247 -9.52 -37.17 -12.76
N LEU A 248 -9.07 -37.97 -11.79
CA LEU A 248 -8.68 -39.36 -11.99
C LEU A 248 -9.87 -40.21 -12.48
N ALA A 249 -11.03 -40.07 -11.84
CA ALA A 249 -12.24 -40.81 -12.21
C ALA A 249 -12.70 -40.49 -13.64
N LEU A 250 -12.74 -39.20 -14.00
CA LEU A 250 -13.12 -38.76 -15.34
C LEU A 250 -12.09 -39.18 -16.39
N GLY A 251 -10.79 -39.05 -16.11
CA GLY A 251 -9.73 -39.51 -16.99
C GLY A 251 -9.80 -41.00 -17.27
N ASN A 252 -10.01 -41.82 -16.24
CA ASN A 252 -10.18 -43.27 -16.37
C ASN A 252 -11.43 -43.64 -17.18
N TYR A 253 -12.54 -42.94 -16.97
CA TYR A 253 -13.76 -43.15 -17.76
C TYR A 253 -13.55 -42.80 -19.23
N MET A 254 -12.96 -41.63 -19.51
CA MET A 254 -12.68 -41.17 -20.88
C MET A 254 -11.70 -42.07 -21.63
N ASN A 255 -10.74 -42.67 -20.93
CA ASN A 255 -9.75 -43.59 -21.49
C ASN A 255 -10.15 -45.07 -21.37
N GLY A 256 -11.41 -45.36 -21.05
CA GLY A 256 -11.93 -46.73 -20.93
C GLY A 256 -11.66 -47.58 -22.17
N GLY A 257 -11.21 -48.82 -21.98
CA GLY A 257 -10.85 -49.73 -23.07
C GLY A 257 -9.44 -49.53 -23.64
N ASN A 258 -8.75 -48.43 -23.30
CA ASN A 258 -7.35 -48.22 -23.65
C ASN A 258 -6.42 -48.75 -22.55
N ARG A 259 -5.71 -49.86 -22.81
CA ARG A 259 -4.81 -50.51 -21.84
C ARG A 259 -3.61 -49.67 -21.40
N THR A 260 -3.24 -48.61 -22.12
CA THR A 260 -2.09 -47.77 -21.77
C THR A 260 -2.47 -46.45 -21.11
N ARG A 261 -3.76 -46.06 -21.12
CA ARG A 261 -4.24 -44.76 -20.62
C ARG A 261 -5.39 -44.85 -19.61
N GLY A 262 -6.19 -45.92 -19.64
CA GLY A 262 -7.25 -46.18 -18.67
C GLY A 262 -6.73 -47.05 -17.52
N GLN A 263 -7.57 -47.25 -16.51
CA GLN A 263 -7.24 -48.01 -15.29
C GLN A 263 -5.97 -47.48 -14.58
N ALA A 264 -5.75 -46.17 -14.63
CA ALA A 264 -4.64 -45.52 -13.96
C ALA A 264 -4.93 -45.32 -12.46
N ASP A 265 -3.91 -45.52 -11.62
CA ASP A 265 -3.96 -45.23 -10.18
C ASP A 265 -3.66 -43.76 -9.85
N GLY A 266 -3.08 -43.03 -10.81
CA GLY A 266 -2.69 -41.63 -10.68
C GLY A 266 -2.35 -41.02 -12.04
N PHE A 267 -1.96 -39.75 -12.03
CA PHE A 267 -1.57 -39.02 -13.24
C PHE A 267 -0.44 -38.03 -12.94
N GLY A 268 0.39 -37.75 -13.95
CA GLY A 268 1.38 -36.68 -13.88
C GLY A 268 0.74 -35.30 -13.90
N LEU A 269 1.35 -34.34 -13.20
CA LEU A 269 0.81 -32.97 -13.05
C LEU A 269 0.76 -32.18 -14.36
N GLU A 270 1.40 -32.66 -15.44
CA GLU A 270 1.36 -32.04 -16.77
C GLU A 270 -0.04 -32.03 -17.40
N ILE A 271 -1.00 -32.76 -16.81
CA ILE A 271 -2.40 -32.72 -17.23
C ILE A 271 -3.13 -31.47 -16.73
N LEU A 272 -2.74 -30.89 -15.59
CA LEU A 272 -3.45 -29.77 -14.95
C LEU A 272 -3.70 -28.59 -15.91
N PRO A 273 -2.70 -28.03 -16.62
CA PRO A 273 -2.93 -26.91 -17.53
C PRO A 273 -3.79 -27.29 -18.75
N LYS A 274 -3.83 -28.58 -19.13
CA LYS A 274 -4.51 -29.12 -20.33
C LYS A 274 -6.00 -29.39 -20.10
N LEU A 275 -6.47 -29.41 -18.84
CA LEU A 275 -7.89 -29.62 -18.52
C LEU A 275 -8.82 -28.55 -19.14
N ARG A 276 -8.28 -27.36 -19.44
CA ARG A 276 -9.02 -26.31 -20.15
C ARG A 276 -9.22 -26.62 -21.64
N ASP A 277 -8.32 -27.39 -22.24
CA ASP A 277 -8.28 -27.59 -23.69
C ASP A 277 -9.23 -28.70 -24.15
N VAL A 278 -9.59 -29.60 -23.24
CA VAL A 278 -10.56 -30.66 -23.49
C VAL A 278 -11.97 -30.08 -23.46
N LYS A 279 -12.63 -30.02 -24.62
CA LYS A 279 -13.96 -29.42 -24.79
C LYS A 279 -15.07 -30.47 -24.94
N SER A 280 -16.29 -30.08 -24.61
CA SER A 280 -17.51 -30.82 -24.90
C SER A 280 -17.71 -30.99 -26.42
N LYS A 281 -18.61 -31.89 -26.81
CA LYS A 281 -18.92 -32.18 -28.22
C LYS A 281 -19.31 -30.93 -29.03
N ASP A 282 -20.02 -30.00 -28.40
CA ASP A 282 -20.48 -28.73 -28.96
C ASP A 282 -19.52 -27.56 -28.69
N SER A 283 -18.37 -27.82 -28.07
CA SER A 283 -17.36 -26.83 -27.68
C SER A 283 -17.82 -25.72 -26.71
N SER A 284 -18.97 -25.89 -26.06
CA SER A 284 -19.54 -24.87 -25.16
C SER A 284 -18.96 -24.90 -23.74
N VAL A 285 -18.43 -26.04 -23.29
CA VAL A 285 -17.94 -26.27 -21.93
C VAL A 285 -16.64 -27.07 -21.96
N THR A 286 -15.68 -26.75 -21.08
CA THR A 286 -14.42 -27.51 -20.96
C THR A 286 -14.51 -28.57 -19.87
N LEU A 287 -13.60 -29.55 -19.88
CA LEU A 287 -13.51 -30.57 -18.83
C LEU A 287 -13.28 -29.93 -17.45
N LEU A 288 -12.49 -28.86 -17.37
CA LEU A 288 -12.28 -28.11 -16.13
C LEU A 288 -13.59 -27.53 -15.55
N HIS A 289 -14.46 -26.99 -16.40
CA HIS A 289 -15.79 -26.55 -15.95
C HIS A 289 -16.60 -27.71 -15.38
N PHE A 290 -16.56 -28.87 -16.02
CA PHE A 290 -17.29 -30.06 -15.57
C PHE A 290 -16.76 -30.57 -14.22
N ILE A 291 -15.43 -30.59 -14.03
CA ILE A 291 -14.78 -30.96 -12.77
C ILE A 291 -15.26 -30.04 -11.64
N ILE A 292 -15.20 -28.73 -11.84
CA ILE A 292 -15.60 -27.72 -10.84
C ILE A 292 -17.07 -27.90 -10.47
N ARG A 293 -17.96 -28.04 -11.46
CA ARG A 293 -19.39 -28.27 -11.22
C ARG A 293 -19.64 -29.57 -10.46
N THR A 294 -18.87 -30.62 -10.75
CA THR A 294 -18.98 -31.92 -10.06
C THR A 294 -18.55 -31.80 -8.60
N TYR A 295 -17.42 -31.12 -8.34
CA TYR A 295 -16.97 -30.83 -6.99
C TYR A 295 -18.02 -30.03 -6.21
N MET A 296 -18.54 -28.93 -6.78
CA MET A 296 -19.53 -28.08 -6.14
C MET A 296 -20.83 -28.83 -5.82
N LYS A 297 -21.28 -29.74 -6.70
CA LYS A 297 -22.48 -30.56 -6.43
C LYS A 297 -22.31 -31.50 -5.24
N GLY A 298 -21.08 -31.88 -4.91
CA GLY A 298 -20.76 -32.71 -3.75
C GLY A 298 -20.67 -31.93 -2.44
N LEU A 299 -20.78 -30.59 -2.47
CA LEU A 299 -20.73 -29.76 -1.26
C LEU A 299 -22.07 -29.79 -0.52
N PRO A 300 -22.08 -29.87 0.83
CA PRO A 300 -23.30 -29.84 1.63
C PRO A 300 -24.15 -28.58 1.41
N ASP A 301 -23.50 -27.41 1.34
CA ASP A 301 -24.12 -26.17 0.89
C ASP A 301 -23.18 -25.42 -0.07
N PRO A 302 -23.45 -25.47 -1.39
CA PRO A 302 -22.65 -24.77 -2.39
C PRO A 302 -22.81 -23.24 -2.38
N LEU A 303 -23.68 -22.69 -1.51
CA LEU A 303 -23.92 -21.24 -1.38
C LEU A 303 -23.42 -20.63 -0.07
N ALA A 304 -22.75 -21.41 0.78
CA ALA A 304 -22.08 -20.82 1.92
C ALA A 304 -21.13 -19.72 1.41
N THR A 305 -21.24 -18.53 1.98
CA THR A 305 -20.48 -17.34 1.55
C THR A 305 -18.96 -17.55 1.68
N ASP A 306 -18.55 -18.49 2.53
CA ASP A 306 -17.16 -18.76 2.88
C ASP A 306 -16.72 -20.18 2.48
N ILE A 307 -17.14 -20.67 1.30
CA ILE A 307 -16.56 -21.93 0.80
C ILE A 307 -15.13 -21.63 0.33
N PRO A 308 -14.10 -22.17 1.02
CA PRO A 308 -12.72 -21.94 0.63
C PRO A 308 -12.47 -22.55 -0.76
N LEU A 309 -11.60 -21.90 -1.53
CA LEU A 309 -11.16 -22.43 -2.81
C LEU A 309 -10.52 -23.82 -2.59
N PRO A 310 -10.92 -24.87 -3.33
CA PRO A 310 -10.44 -26.23 -3.08
C PRO A 310 -9.04 -26.50 -3.65
N ILE A 311 -8.38 -25.45 -4.15
CA ILE A 311 -7.05 -25.45 -4.75
C ILE A 311 -6.26 -24.27 -4.15
N PRO A 312 -4.93 -24.21 -4.29
CA PRO A 312 -4.15 -23.07 -3.84
C PRO A 312 -4.61 -21.77 -4.50
N GLU A 313 -4.47 -20.65 -3.79
CA GLU A 313 -4.73 -19.34 -4.36
C GLU A 313 -3.72 -19.04 -5.49
N PRO A 314 -4.14 -18.51 -6.66
CA PRO A 314 -3.23 -18.27 -7.77
C PRO A 314 -2.09 -17.30 -7.43
N GLY A 315 -2.34 -16.33 -6.55
CA GLY A 315 -1.31 -15.39 -6.10
C GLY A 315 -0.21 -16.07 -5.27
N ASP A 316 -0.57 -17.05 -4.45
CA ASP A 316 0.39 -17.82 -3.64
C ASP A 316 1.27 -18.69 -4.54
N ILE A 317 0.67 -19.30 -5.57
CA ILE A 317 1.40 -20.07 -6.59
C ILE A 317 2.34 -19.17 -7.39
N ASP A 318 1.88 -18.00 -7.83
CA ASP A 318 2.72 -17.06 -8.59
C ASP A 318 3.92 -16.59 -7.74
N ARG A 319 3.71 -16.31 -6.45
CA ARG A 319 4.79 -15.97 -5.50
C ARG A 319 5.72 -17.15 -5.22
N ALA A 320 5.19 -18.35 -5.02
CA ALA A 320 5.98 -19.57 -4.79
C ALA A 320 6.83 -19.92 -6.02
N SER A 321 6.29 -19.69 -7.22
CA SER A 321 6.99 -19.87 -8.49
C SER A 321 8.14 -18.88 -8.70
N ALA A 322 8.11 -17.72 -8.04
CA ALA A 322 9.13 -16.69 -8.16
C ALA A 322 10.29 -16.86 -7.16
N VAL A 323 10.25 -17.87 -6.31
CA VAL A 323 11.33 -18.17 -5.36
C VAL A 323 12.51 -18.80 -6.09
N GLU A 324 13.67 -18.15 -5.97
CA GLU A 324 14.96 -18.65 -6.41
C GLU A 324 15.85 -18.80 -5.17
N PHE A 325 16.13 -20.05 -4.77
CA PHE A 325 16.84 -20.32 -3.51
C PHE A 325 18.27 -19.80 -3.50
N GLU A 326 18.94 -19.77 -4.66
CA GLU A 326 20.32 -19.27 -4.80
C GLU A 326 20.39 -17.75 -4.58
N ASP A 327 19.40 -17.02 -5.11
CA ASP A 327 19.27 -15.57 -4.89
C ASP A 327 19.01 -15.27 -3.41
N ILE A 328 18.08 -15.98 -2.77
CA ILE A 328 17.80 -15.81 -1.34
C ILE A 328 19.05 -16.09 -0.49
N GLU A 329 19.80 -17.15 -0.80
CA GLU A 329 21.03 -17.47 -0.09
C GLU A 329 22.10 -16.40 -0.26
N THR A 330 22.16 -15.79 -1.46
CA THR A 330 23.06 -14.66 -1.75
C THR A 330 22.66 -13.42 -0.98
N ASP A 331 21.37 -13.08 -0.95
CA ASP A 331 20.82 -11.95 -0.21
C ASP A 331 21.08 -12.09 1.29
N LEU A 332 20.83 -13.27 1.89
CA LEU A 332 21.12 -13.54 3.31
C LEU A 332 22.61 -13.42 3.64
N LYS A 333 23.50 -13.92 2.77
CA LYS A 333 24.96 -13.77 2.96
C LYS A 333 25.39 -12.31 2.89
N GLN A 334 24.80 -11.52 1.99
CA GLN A 334 25.09 -10.10 1.88
C GLN A 334 24.58 -9.35 3.13
N LEU A 335 23.35 -9.63 3.59
CA LEU A 335 22.82 -9.11 4.86
C LEU A 335 23.72 -9.46 6.05
N GLN A 336 24.17 -10.71 6.17
CA GLN A 336 25.09 -11.14 7.24
C GLN A 336 26.43 -10.38 7.23
N LYS A 337 26.97 -10.12 6.03
CA LYS A 337 28.19 -9.34 5.85
C LYS A 337 27.98 -7.89 6.28
N ASP A 338 26.91 -7.26 5.82
CA ASP A 338 26.62 -5.86 6.16
C ASP A 338 26.26 -5.70 7.65
N PHE A 339 25.60 -6.71 8.22
CA PHE A 339 25.37 -6.81 9.66
C PHE A 339 26.68 -6.82 10.46
N SER A 340 27.66 -7.62 10.02
CA SER A 340 29.00 -7.65 10.63
C SER A 340 29.73 -6.30 10.49
N ILE A 341 29.49 -5.55 9.41
CA ILE A 341 30.04 -4.20 9.23
C ILE A 341 29.38 -3.22 10.22
N CYS A 342 28.05 -3.29 10.37
CA CYS A 342 27.31 -2.47 11.32
C CYS A 342 27.73 -2.76 12.77
N GLN A 343 27.96 -4.02 13.12
CA GLN A 343 28.47 -4.41 14.43
C GLN A 343 29.81 -3.73 14.74
N LYS A 344 30.78 -3.79 13.82
CA LYS A 344 32.09 -3.13 13.99
C LYS A 344 31.99 -1.60 14.10
N LYS A 345 31.08 -0.97 13.34
CA LYS A 345 30.81 0.47 13.44
C LYS A 345 30.22 0.82 14.81
N THR A 346 29.29 0.01 15.29
CA THR A 346 28.66 0.16 16.61
C THR A 346 29.71 0.07 17.72
N GLU A 347 30.57 -0.95 17.70
CA GLU A 347 31.67 -1.12 18.65
C GLU A 347 32.61 0.10 18.66
N LYS A 348 32.97 0.61 17.47
CA LYS A 348 33.79 1.80 17.33
C LYS A 348 33.12 3.04 17.94
N VAL A 349 31.83 3.26 17.67
CA VAL A 349 31.08 4.39 18.23
C VAL A 349 31.02 4.28 19.74
N ILE A 350 30.71 3.10 20.29
CA ILE A 350 30.64 2.86 21.74
C ILE A 350 32.00 3.12 22.40
N ALA A 351 33.08 2.61 21.82
CA ALA A 351 34.43 2.74 22.40
C ALA A 351 34.98 4.17 22.39
N SER A 352 34.51 5.03 21.47
CA SER A 352 35.01 6.40 21.28
C SER A 352 34.07 7.49 21.78
N SER A 353 32.88 7.14 22.27
CA SER A 353 31.89 8.11 22.76
C SER A 353 32.04 8.35 24.28
N ASN A 354 31.90 9.61 24.68
CA ASN A 354 31.82 10.00 26.10
C ASN A 354 30.44 9.65 26.68
N GLU A 355 30.32 9.59 28.01
CA GLU A 355 29.06 9.21 28.70
C GLU A 355 27.85 10.06 28.26
N GLU A 356 28.04 11.36 28.00
CA GLU A 356 26.99 12.30 27.57
C GLU A 356 26.39 11.97 26.19
N HIS A 357 27.16 11.33 25.31
CA HIS A 357 26.74 11.02 23.92
C HIS A 357 26.64 9.52 23.65
N LEU A 358 26.81 8.68 24.68
CA LEU A 358 26.82 7.23 24.54
C LEU A 358 25.39 6.67 24.41
N GLN A 359 24.47 7.19 25.21
CA GLN A 359 23.07 6.77 25.22
C GLN A 359 22.19 7.77 24.48
N PRO A 360 21.07 7.32 23.87
CA PRO A 360 20.54 5.94 23.79
C PRO A 360 21.15 5.05 22.69
N PHE A 361 22.14 5.53 21.93
CA PHE A 361 22.73 4.79 20.80
C PHE A 361 23.19 3.37 21.20
N LYS A 362 23.96 3.26 22.29
CA LYS A 362 24.48 1.97 22.76
C LYS A 362 23.35 0.97 23.04
N GLU A 363 22.38 1.35 23.86
CA GLU A 363 21.27 0.48 24.25
C GLU A 363 20.48 0.00 23.02
N LYS A 364 20.09 0.92 22.14
CA LYS A 364 19.31 0.60 20.94
C LYS A 364 20.08 -0.32 19.98
N MET A 365 21.34 -0.01 19.73
CA MET A 365 22.14 -0.82 18.79
C MET A 365 22.54 -2.18 19.36
N GLU A 366 22.82 -2.30 20.66
CA GLU A 366 23.09 -3.61 21.28
C GLU A 366 21.83 -4.50 21.27
N ALA A 367 20.65 -3.93 21.50
CA ALA A 367 19.39 -4.64 21.36
C ALA A 367 19.15 -5.10 19.92
N PHE A 368 19.31 -4.18 18.94
CA PHE A 368 19.22 -4.51 17.52
C PHE A 368 20.20 -5.61 17.10
N LEU A 369 21.48 -5.52 17.48
CA LEU A 369 22.49 -6.51 17.12
C LEU A 369 22.22 -7.88 17.77
N THR A 370 21.65 -7.90 18.97
CA THR A 370 21.29 -9.16 19.62
C THR A 370 20.13 -9.84 18.88
N GLU A 371 19.06 -9.11 18.61
CA GLU A 371 17.88 -9.64 17.92
C GLU A 371 18.16 -9.94 16.44
N GLY A 372 18.85 -9.05 15.73
CA GLY A 372 19.19 -9.22 14.33
C GLY A 372 20.11 -10.42 14.07
N GLN A 373 21.05 -10.72 14.97
CA GLN A 373 21.87 -11.92 14.85
C GLN A 373 21.04 -13.19 14.97
N LYS A 374 20.06 -13.21 15.86
CA LYS A 374 19.12 -14.32 16.01
C LYS A 374 18.24 -14.45 14.76
N GLN A 375 17.66 -13.35 14.28
CA GLN A 375 16.84 -13.34 13.06
C GLN A 375 17.61 -13.85 11.85
N LEU A 376 18.88 -13.46 11.68
CA LEU A 376 19.73 -14.02 10.62
C LEU A 376 19.87 -15.54 10.72
N THR A 377 20.18 -16.05 11.91
CA THR A 377 20.33 -17.49 12.13
C THR A 377 19.02 -18.23 11.86
N ASP A 378 17.92 -17.76 12.42
CA ASP A 378 16.59 -18.34 12.23
C ASP A 378 16.21 -18.34 10.74
N GLU A 379 16.57 -17.31 9.97
CA GLU A 379 16.23 -17.20 8.56
C GLU A 379 17.10 -18.07 7.64
N PHE A 380 18.38 -18.30 7.99
CA PHE A 380 19.19 -19.32 7.33
C PHE A 380 18.62 -20.73 7.55
N ASP A 381 18.16 -21.03 8.77
CA ASP A 381 17.52 -22.31 9.08
C ASP A 381 16.17 -22.45 8.34
N ASN A 382 15.40 -21.36 8.27
CA ASN A 382 14.14 -21.28 7.51
C ASN A 382 14.34 -21.59 6.02
N LEU A 383 15.41 -21.06 5.41
CA LEU A 383 15.77 -21.35 4.02
C LEU A 383 15.99 -22.85 3.80
N GLU A 384 16.76 -23.50 4.67
CA GLU A 384 17.03 -24.94 4.56
C GLU A 384 15.78 -25.79 4.80
N GLU A 385 14.95 -25.43 5.79
CA GLU A 385 13.65 -26.05 6.02
C GLU A 385 12.78 -25.97 4.75
N CYS A 386 12.73 -24.80 4.12
CA CYS A 386 11.94 -24.55 2.93
C CYS A 386 12.43 -25.38 1.72
N LYS A 387 13.75 -25.48 1.51
CA LYS A 387 14.36 -26.36 0.50
C LYS A 387 13.95 -27.83 0.73
N GLN A 388 14.03 -28.33 1.97
CA GLN A 388 13.63 -29.70 2.29
C GLN A 388 12.12 -29.95 2.12
N LYS A 389 11.29 -28.98 2.50
CA LYS A 389 9.84 -29.05 2.34
C LYS A 389 9.46 -29.10 0.86
N PHE A 390 10.06 -28.25 0.04
CA PHE A 390 9.86 -28.29 -1.41
C PHE A 390 10.30 -29.63 -2.02
N LEU A 391 11.47 -30.16 -1.62
CA LEU A 391 11.91 -31.48 -2.06
C LEU A 391 10.92 -32.60 -1.65
N THR A 392 10.29 -32.47 -0.49
CA THR A 392 9.27 -33.42 -0.02
C THR A 392 8.00 -33.35 -0.87
N VAL A 393 7.55 -32.15 -1.25
CA VAL A 393 6.44 -31.95 -2.22
C VAL A 393 6.75 -32.63 -3.55
N MET A 394 7.97 -32.43 -4.07
CA MET A 394 8.40 -33.01 -5.35
C MET A 394 8.34 -34.54 -5.33
N LYS A 395 8.78 -35.16 -4.22
CA LYS A 395 8.68 -36.60 -4.00
C LYS A 395 7.23 -37.07 -3.86
N PHE A 396 6.41 -36.32 -3.11
CA PHE A 396 4.99 -36.61 -2.90
C PHE A 396 4.22 -36.68 -4.23
N TYR A 397 4.48 -35.71 -5.13
CA TYR A 397 3.88 -35.66 -6.46
C TYR A 397 4.61 -36.48 -7.52
N GLN A 398 5.72 -37.14 -7.15
CA GLN A 398 6.60 -37.90 -8.07
C GLN A 398 7.02 -37.09 -9.30
N TYR A 399 7.19 -35.78 -9.13
CA TYR A 399 7.53 -34.88 -10.23
C TYR A 399 9.05 -34.79 -10.38
N VAL A 400 9.55 -35.15 -11.57
CA VAL A 400 10.95 -34.99 -11.96
C VAL A 400 10.97 -34.57 -13.44
N PRO A 401 11.32 -33.32 -13.77
CA PRO A 401 11.52 -32.89 -15.14
C PRO A 401 12.54 -33.78 -15.86
N LYS A 402 12.32 -34.03 -17.15
CA LYS A 402 13.21 -34.89 -17.94
C LYS A 402 14.63 -34.34 -17.95
N GLY A 403 15.59 -35.18 -17.55
CA GLY A 403 17.01 -34.85 -17.59
C GLY A 403 17.53 -34.06 -16.39
N THR A 404 16.71 -33.80 -15.36
CA THR A 404 17.10 -33.06 -14.15
C THR A 404 17.00 -33.95 -12.92
N LYS A 405 17.90 -33.81 -11.95
CA LYS A 405 17.75 -34.49 -10.65
C LYS A 405 16.69 -33.77 -9.83
N ILE A 406 15.92 -34.52 -9.05
CA ILE A 406 14.85 -33.96 -8.20
C ILE A 406 15.35 -32.87 -7.23
N SER A 407 16.61 -32.95 -6.78
CA SER A 407 17.25 -31.97 -5.89
C SER A 407 17.65 -30.66 -6.58
N GLU A 408 17.66 -30.63 -7.91
CA GLU A 408 18.12 -29.50 -8.73
C GLU A 408 16.94 -28.79 -9.43
N VAL A 409 15.70 -29.22 -9.18
CA VAL A 409 14.52 -28.62 -9.83
C VAL A 409 14.15 -27.32 -9.11
N PRO A 410 14.05 -26.18 -9.82
CA PRO A 410 13.63 -24.92 -9.20
C PRO A 410 12.11 -24.90 -8.94
N PRO A 411 11.63 -24.14 -7.93
CA PRO A 411 10.20 -23.94 -7.67
C PRO A 411 9.39 -23.56 -8.92
N LYS A 412 9.95 -22.68 -9.76
CA LYS A 412 9.36 -22.23 -11.03
C LYS A 412 8.89 -23.37 -11.93
N ASP A 413 9.69 -24.41 -12.10
CA ASP A 413 9.38 -25.51 -13.03
C ASP A 413 8.24 -26.38 -12.53
N PHE A 414 8.13 -26.54 -11.21
CA PHE A 414 7.00 -27.24 -10.59
C PHE A 414 5.73 -26.38 -10.66
N PHE A 415 5.79 -25.14 -10.18
CA PHE A 415 4.64 -24.25 -10.10
C PHE A 415 4.13 -23.74 -11.46
N ALA A 416 4.93 -23.82 -12.52
CA ALA A 416 4.48 -23.56 -13.89
C ALA A 416 3.34 -24.50 -14.35
N LEU A 417 3.24 -25.71 -13.79
CA LEU A 417 2.12 -26.63 -14.05
C LEU A 417 0.84 -26.20 -13.32
N TRP A 418 0.99 -25.55 -12.16
CA TRP A 418 -0.10 -25.15 -11.29
C TRP A 418 -0.68 -23.78 -11.65
N SER A 419 0.16 -22.78 -11.96
CA SER A 419 -0.30 -21.39 -12.15
C SER A 419 -1.42 -21.27 -13.18
N PRO A 420 -1.31 -21.82 -14.41
CA PRO A 420 -2.37 -21.73 -15.40
C PRO A 420 -3.65 -22.47 -14.96
N PHE A 421 -3.51 -23.58 -14.22
CA PHE A 421 -4.64 -24.35 -13.71
C PHE A 421 -5.37 -23.59 -12.60
N CYS A 422 -4.63 -23.05 -11.62
CA CYS A 422 -5.23 -22.33 -10.50
C CYS A 422 -5.95 -21.06 -10.92
N LYS A 423 -5.36 -20.28 -11.84
CA LYS A 423 -6.00 -19.07 -12.41
C LYS A 423 -7.34 -19.39 -13.06
N GLU A 424 -7.32 -20.33 -14.01
CA GLU A 424 -8.53 -20.73 -14.75
C GLU A 424 -9.58 -21.35 -13.82
N PHE A 425 -9.15 -22.19 -12.88
CA PHE A 425 -10.05 -22.81 -11.91
C PHE A 425 -10.74 -21.76 -11.06
N LYS A 426 -10.00 -20.78 -10.51
CA LYS A 426 -10.57 -19.70 -9.68
C LYS A 426 -11.57 -18.85 -10.47
N ASP A 427 -11.27 -18.54 -11.72
CA ASP A 427 -12.17 -17.76 -12.58
C ASP A 427 -13.46 -18.50 -12.88
N ILE A 428 -13.37 -19.79 -13.24
CA ILE A 428 -14.54 -20.63 -13.46
C ILE A 428 -15.33 -20.82 -12.15
N TRP A 429 -14.64 -21.08 -11.04
CA TRP A 429 -15.24 -21.24 -9.71
C TRP A 429 -16.12 -20.04 -9.34
N LYS A 430 -15.60 -18.83 -9.49
CA LYS A 430 -16.35 -17.60 -9.22
C LYS A 430 -17.59 -17.47 -10.11
N LYS A 431 -17.46 -17.76 -11.41
CA LYS A 431 -18.58 -17.72 -12.35
C LYS A 431 -19.65 -18.77 -12.01
N GLU A 432 -19.25 -19.97 -11.61
CA GLU A 432 -20.15 -21.04 -11.22
C GLU A 432 -20.86 -20.74 -9.88
N GLN A 433 -20.16 -20.18 -8.89
CA GLN A 433 -20.79 -19.68 -7.66
C GLN A 433 -21.89 -18.64 -7.95
N GLN A 434 -21.59 -17.66 -8.81
CA GLN A 434 -22.59 -16.67 -9.23
C GLN A 434 -23.77 -17.30 -9.96
N ARG A 435 -23.53 -18.31 -10.80
CA ARG A 435 -24.59 -19.05 -11.51
C ARG A 435 -25.51 -19.78 -10.53
N VAL A 436 -24.95 -20.55 -9.60
CA VAL A 436 -25.73 -21.29 -8.58
C VAL A 436 -26.53 -20.33 -7.71
N MET A 437 -25.95 -19.18 -7.34
CA MET A 437 -26.66 -18.15 -6.58
C MET A 437 -27.85 -17.59 -7.35
N LYS A 438 -27.65 -17.24 -8.64
CA LYS A 438 -28.73 -16.75 -9.51
C LYS A 438 -29.85 -17.78 -9.68
N GLU A 439 -29.50 -19.05 -9.89
CA GLU A 439 -30.45 -20.16 -10.03
C GLU A 439 -31.30 -20.33 -8.75
N LYS A 440 -30.69 -20.33 -7.55
CA LYS A 440 -31.46 -20.42 -6.29
C LYS A 440 -32.35 -19.20 -6.05
N VAL A 441 -31.91 -17.98 -6.36
CA VAL A 441 -32.74 -16.78 -6.25
C VAL A 441 -33.95 -16.86 -7.19
N GLN A 442 -33.74 -17.32 -8.42
CA GLN A 442 -34.83 -17.47 -9.38
C GLN A 442 -35.82 -18.56 -8.94
N GLU A 443 -35.32 -19.68 -8.42
CA GLU A 443 -36.14 -20.76 -7.87
C GLU A 443 -36.95 -20.31 -6.64
N ALA A 444 -36.34 -19.54 -5.73
CA ALA A 444 -37.04 -18.95 -4.59
C ALA A 444 -38.16 -17.99 -5.03
N LYS A 445 -37.88 -17.15 -6.04
CA LYS A 445 -38.89 -16.26 -6.66
C LYS A 445 -40.05 -17.05 -7.27
N ARG A 446 -39.76 -18.09 -8.05
CA ARG A 446 -40.78 -18.98 -8.65
C ARG A 446 -41.66 -19.62 -7.57
N LYS A 447 -41.05 -20.19 -6.53
CA LYS A 447 -41.79 -20.77 -5.39
C LYS A 447 -42.65 -19.74 -4.64
N GLN A 448 -42.17 -18.51 -4.51
CA GLN A 448 -42.95 -17.42 -3.89
C GLN A 448 -44.13 -17.01 -4.78
N GLU A 449 -43.96 -16.93 -6.09
CA GLU A 449 -45.04 -16.63 -7.04
C GLU A 449 -46.08 -17.75 -7.10
N GLU A 450 -45.68 -19.02 -7.07
CA GLU A 450 -46.57 -20.17 -7.00
C GLU A 450 -47.37 -20.20 -5.69
N LYS A 451 -46.72 -19.90 -4.55
CA LYS A 451 -47.42 -19.73 -3.27
C LYS A 451 -48.43 -18.58 -3.32
N LYS A 452 -48.08 -17.44 -3.92
CA LYS A 452 -49.01 -16.31 -4.11
C LYS A 452 -50.21 -16.71 -4.98
N LYS A 453 -49.97 -17.35 -6.14
CA LYS A 453 -51.05 -17.81 -7.05
C LYS A 453 -51.97 -18.84 -6.39
N SER A 454 -51.42 -19.80 -5.63
CA SER A 454 -52.23 -20.83 -4.95
C SER A 454 -53.09 -20.26 -3.80
N LEU A 455 -52.63 -19.20 -3.12
CA LEU A 455 -53.42 -18.49 -2.11
C LEU A 455 -54.57 -17.68 -2.74
N THR A 456 -54.34 -17.07 -3.91
CA THR A 456 -55.38 -16.32 -4.64
C THR A 456 -56.46 -17.23 -5.23
N VAL A 457 -56.11 -18.44 -5.70
CA VAL A 457 -57.10 -19.40 -6.25
C VAL A 457 -57.99 -20.01 -5.17
N LYS A 458 -57.51 -20.16 -3.93
CA LYS A 458 -58.31 -20.68 -2.80
C LYS A 458 -59.36 -19.68 -2.28
N THR A 459 -59.33 -18.41 -2.66
CA THR A 459 -60.29 -17.40 -2.19
C THR A 459 -61.60 -17.32 -3.02
N VAL A 460 -61.76 -18.14 -4.06
CA VAL A 460 -62.99 -18.17 -4.88
C VAL A 460 -63.57 -19.58 -4.95
N LYS A 461 -64.33 -19.95 -3.91
CA LYS A 461 -65.52 -20.82 -3.94
C LYS A 461 -66.24 -20.66 -2.60
N LYS A 462 -66.86 -19.51 -2.39
CA LYS A 462 -67.86 -19.34 -1.33
C LYS A 462 -69.20 -19.73 -1.96
N GLU A 463 -69.68 -20.93 -1.66
CA GLU A 463 -71.00 -21.40 -2.08
C GLU A 463 -72.08 -20.36 -1.74
N GLU A 464 -72.98 -20.09 -2.69
CA GLU A 464 -74.08 -19.11 -2.60
C GLU A 464 -75.18 -19.47 -1.56
N GLY A 465 -74.88 -20.31 -0.56
CA GLY A 465 -75.83 -20.81 0.44
C GLY A 465 -75.64 -20.30 1.88
N GLY A 466 -74.66 -19.41 2.12
CA GLY A 466 -74.31 -18.96 3.47
C GLY A 466 -75.40 -18.12 4.16
N LEU A 467 -75.50 -18.24 5.49
CA LEU A 467 -76.51 -17.63 6.40
C LEU A 467 -76.96 -16.20 6.06
N LYS A 468 -76.08 -15.38 5.47
CA LYS A 468 -76.35 -14.02 4.99
C LYS A 468 -77.40 -13.98 3.87
N SER A 469 -77.40 -14.92 2.91
CA SER A 469 -78.40 -14.97 1.84
C SER A 469 -79.76 -15.48 2.37
N LYS A 470 -79.76 -16.34 3.38
CA LYS A 470 -80.97 -16.75 4.11
C LYS A 470 -81.59 -15.60 4.91
N LEU A 471 -80.77 -14.82 5.63
CA LEU A 471 -81.23 -13.62 6.36
C LEU A 471 -81.81 -12.55 5.42
N GLN A 472 -81.21 -12.36 4.25
CA GLN A 472 -81.70 -11.40 3.26
C GLN A 472 -83.00 -11.85 2.57
N LYS A 473 -83.27 -13.16 2.48
CA LYS A 473 -84.57 -13.70 2.06
C LYS A 473 -85.63 -13.56 3.16
N MET A 474 -85.29 -13.74 4.44
CA MET A 474 -86.24 -13.55 5.55
C MET A 474 -86.63 -12.08 5.72
N LEU A 475 -85.68 -11.15 5.60
CA LEU A 475 -85.98 -9.70 5.63
C LEU A 475 -86.87 -9.23 4.47
N LYS A 476 -86.86 -9.94 3.33
CA LYS A 476 -87.76 -9.67 2.20
C LYS A 476 -89.15 -10.31 2.33
N MET A 477 -89.35 -11.22 3.30
CA MET A 477 -90.66 -11.82 3.57
C MET A 477 -91.46 -11.04 4.62
N ASP A 478 -90.80 -10.28 5.51
CA ASP A 478 -91.47 -9.41 6.49
C ASP A 478 -92.04 -8.11 5.88
N ASP A 479 -91.54 -7.66 4.73
CA ASP A 479 -92.10 -6.51 4.01
C ASP A 479 -93.39 -6.83 3.21
N ARG A 480 -93.86 -8.09 3.21
CA ARG A 480 -95.10 -8.51 2.52
C ARG A 480 -96.27 -8.81 3.45
N SER A 481 -96.09 -8.71 4.76
CA SER A 481 -97.13 -8.97 5.77
C SER A 481 -97.72 -7.70 6.39
N ASN A 482 -97.37 -6.50 5.90
CA ASN A 482 -97.90 -5.22 6.41
C ASN A 482 -98.66 -4.39 5.35
N SER A 483 -99.44 -5.08 4.53
CA SER A 483 -100.57 -4.51 3.78
C SER A 483 -101.72 -5.50 3.87
N PHE A 484 -102.89 -5.05 4.31
CA PHE A 484 -104.05 -5.81 4.85
C PHE A 484 -103.82 -6.20 6.32
N THR A 485 -104.28 -5.47 7.33
CA THR A 485 -105.51 -4.68 7.49
C THR A 485 -105.33 -3.71 8.65
#